data_AF-A0A1J3JE75-F1
#
_entry.id   AF-A0A1J3JE75-F1
#
_cell.length_a   1.000
_cell.length_b   1.000
_cell.length_c   1.000
_cell.angle_alpha   90.00
_cell.angle_beta   90.00
_cell.angle_gamma   90.00
#
_symmetry.space_group_name_H-M   'P 1'
#
loop_
_entity.id
_entity.type
_entity.pdbx_description
1 polymer ?
#
loop_
_entity_poly.entity_id
_entity_poly.type
_entity_poly.pdbx_seq_one_letter_code
_entity_poly.pdbx_strand_id
1 'polypeptide(L)'
;MAAMQLPPATLYAGKPSAVVSTRIPNLLRSSSFLPYYSIRLLHNKKPLSKSSSSSSAPRFSMRVSSKQAYICRDCGYIYNDRTPFEKLPDNYFCPVCAAPKRRFRPYMPDVSKNVNDKDVRKARKAELQRDEAVGKALPIAIAVGVLALAALYLYVNNVS
;
A
#
# COMPACT_ATOMS: atom_id res chain seq x y z
N MET A 1 -29.03 3.12 32.42
CA MET A 1 -28.82 2.34 31.19
C MET A 1 -28.63 3.32 30.05
N ALA A 2 -27.39 3.65 29.72
CA ALA A 2 -27.05 4.57 28.62
C ALA A 2 -26.49 3.73 27.46
N ALA A 3 -27.13 3.83 26.29
CA ALA A 3 -26.80 3.05 25.10
C ALA A 3 -25.48 3.55 24.48
N MET A 4 -24.56 2.61 24.26
CA MET A 4 -23.35 2.84 23.47
C MET A 4 -23.71 2.83 21.98
N GLN A 5 -23.70 3.99 21.33
CA GLN A 5 -23.80 4.11 19.89
C GLN A 5 -22.38 4.08 19.28
N LEU A 6 -22.02 3.00 18.60
CA LEU A 6 -20.80 2.89 17.78
C LEU A 6 -21.00 3.63 16.45
N PRO A 7 -20.03 4.43 15.96
CA PRO A 7 -20.10 5.00 14.61
C PRO A 7 -19.67 3.98 13.53
N PRO A 8 -20.28 4.02 12.33
CA PRO A 8 -19.95 3.12 11.22
C PRO A 8 -18.60 3.45 10.56
N ALA A 9 -17.93 2.39 10.13
CA ALA A 9 -16.64 2.39 9.43
C ALA A 9 -16.67 3.28 8.17
N THR A 10 -15.80 4.28 8.13
CA THR A 10 -15.58 5.13 6.97
C THR A 10 -14.64 4.47 5.96
N LEU A 11 -15.20 4.32 4.76
CA LEU A 11 -14.60 4.03 3.46
C LEU A 11 -13.19 4.61 3.27
N TYR A 12 -12.18 3.75 3.05
CA TYR A 12 -10.90 4.20 2.50
C TYR A 12 -10.99 4.28 0.97
N ALA A 13 -11.25 5.51 0.51
CA ALA A 13 -11.12 5.95 -0.86
C ALA A 13 -9.67 5.83 -1.35
N GLY A 14 -9.51 5.34 -2.58
CA GLY A 14 -8.25 5.39 -3.31
C GLY A 14 -7.79 6.84 -3.52
N LYS A 15 -6.50 7.10 -3.28
CA LYS A 15 -5.84 8.37 -3.60
C LYS A 15 -5.18 8.28 -4.98
N PRO A 16 -5.53 9.15 -5.94
CA PRO A 16 -4.62 9.55 -6.99
C PRO A 16 -3.74 10.73 -6.53
N SER A 17 -2.53 10.75 -7.09
CA SER A 17 -1.43 11.67 -6.88
C SER A 17 -1.78 13.16 -6.81
N ALA A 18 -1.22 13.85 -5.82
CA ALA A 18 -0.93 15.29 -5.89
C ALA A 18 0.37 15.55 -5.13
N VAL A 19 1.45 15.75 -5.87
CA VAL A 19 2.73 16.25 -5.34
C VAL A 19 2.53 17.75 -5.09
N VAL A 20 2.28 18.12 -3.83
CA VAL A 20 2.30 19.51 -3.37
C VAL A 20 3.73 19.81 -2.92
N SER A 21 4.49 20.45 -3.79
CA SER A 21 5.81 21.01 -3.44
C SER A 21 5.61 22.36 -2.78
N THR A 22 5.92 22.44 -1.49
CA THR A 22 5.89 23.64 -0.66
C THR A 22 6.91 24.67 -1.16
N ARG A 23 6.43 25.87 -1.54
CA ARG A 23 7.26 27.05 -1.81
C ARG A 23 7.75 27.64 -0.49
N ILE A 24 9.07 27.80 -0.39
CA ILE A 24 9.75 28.64 0.59
C ILE A 24 9.78 30.07 0.02
N PRO A 25 9.38 31.13 0.75
CA PRO A 25 9.69 32.50 0.36
C PRO A 25 11.00 32.94 1.04
N ASN A 26 12.08 33.00 0.27
CA ASN A 26 13.21 33.84 0.63
C ASN A 26 12.96 35.23 0.04
N LEU A 27 12.63 36.18 0.91
CA LEU A 27 12.90 37.59 0.71
C LEU A 27 14.42 37.75 0.58
N LEU A 28 14.90 38.39 -0.49
CA LEU A 28 15.82 39.53 -0.42
C LEU A 28 16.21 39.99 -1.83
N ARG A 29 16.06 41.31 -2.01
CA ARG A 29 17.08 42.20 -2.59
C ARG A 29 17.06 42.47 -4.11
N SER A 30 16.60 43.71 -4.36
CA SER A 30 17.19 44.74 -5.22
C SER A 30 16.94 44.67 -6.72
N SER A 31 16.38 45.78 -7.20
CA SER A 31 16.72 46.53 -8.42
C SER A 31 17.67 45.81 -9.39
N SER A 32 17.40 45.76 -10.69
CA SER A 32 17.21 46.95 -11.53
C SER A 32 16.89 46.58 -12.99
N PHE A 33 16.18 47.46 -13.68
CA PHE A 33 16.22 47.75 -15.13
C PHE A 33 15.80 46.66 -16.16
N LEU A 34 14.70 46.93 -16.87
CA LEU A 34 14.33 46.45 -18.22
C LEU A 34 15.39 46.95 -19.27
N PRO A 35 15.39 46.66 -20.60
CA PRO A 35 14.38 46.02 -21.49
C PRO A 35 14.96 45.19 -22.70
N TYR A 36 14.06 44.72 -23.58
CA TYR A 36 14.16 44.56 -25.06
C TYR A 36 15.27 43.74 -25.77
N TYR A 37 14.82 42.73 -26.53
CA TYR A 37 15.38 42.14 -27.76
C TYR A 37 16.76 41.45 -27.73
N SER A 38 16.78 40.13 -28.05
CA SER A 38 17.36 39.59 -29.30
C SER A 38 17.60 38.07 -29.23
N ILE A 39 16.83 37.35 -30.06
CA ILE A 39 17.13 36.14 -30.86
C ILE A 39 18.38 35.30 -30.47
N ARG A 40 18.17 34.00 -30.18
CA ARG A 40 18.86 32.88 -30.87
C ARG A 40 18.02 31.59 -30.87
N LEU A 41 17.53 31.24 -32.05
CA LEU A 41 17.26 29.86 -32.47
C LEU A 41 18.49 29.00 -32.24
N LEU A 42 18.32 27.72 -31.85
CA LEU A 42 18.87 26.53 -32.50
C LEU A 42 18.66 25.26 -31.63
N HIS A 43 17.97 24.29 -32.25
CA HIS A 43 18.12 22.84 -32.05
C HIS A 43 17.67 22.17 -30.74
N ASN A 44 16.46 21.61 -30.77
CA ASN A 44 16.29 20.24 -30.28
C ASN A 44 15.29 19.48 -31.16
N LYS A 45 15.78 18.81 -32.20
CA LYS A 45 14.99 17.83 -32.96
C LYS A 45 14.92 16.55 -32.13
N LYS A 46 13.78 16.28 -31.50
CA LYS A 46 13.50 14.94 -30.96
C LYS A 46 13.15 14.01 -32.14
N PRO A 47 13.80 12.85 -32.28
CA PRO A 47 13.50 11.92 -33.36
C PRO A 47 12.12 11.30 -33.13
N LEU A 48 11.32 11.31 -34.19
CA LEU A 48 10.03 10.64 -34.30
C LEU A 48 10.28 9.12 -34.31
N SER A 49 10.06 8.45 -33.18
CA SER A 49 10.05 6.99 -33.12
C SER A 49 8.79 6.47 -33.80
N LYS A 50 8.95 5.95 -35.03
CA LYS A 50 7.97 5.10 -35.69
C LYS A 50 7.78 3.82 -34.86
N SER A 51 6.61 3.62 -34.25
CA SER A 51 6.16 2.30 -33.81
C SER A 51 5.10 1.78 -34.79
N SER A 52 5.57 1.05 -35.78
CA SER A 52 4.73 0.24 -36.67
C SER A 52 4.16 -0.96 -35.91
N SER A 53 2.83 -1.08 -35.94
CA SER A 53 2.03 -2.31 -36.00
C SER A 53 2.38 -3.49 -35.07
N SER A 54 1.58 -3.67 -34.03
CA SER A 54 0.73 -4.87 -33.93
C SER A 54 -0.43 -4.59 -32.98
N SER A 55 -1.64 -4.52 -33.53
CA SER A 55 -2.89 -4.55 -32.78
C SER A 55 -2.98 -5.89 -32.03
N SER A 56 -2.49 -5.94 -30.80
CA SER A 56 -2.95 -6.94 -29.85
C SER A 56 -4.22 -6.37 -29.22
N ALA A 57 -5.37 -6.65 -29.84
CA ALA A 57 -6.65 -6.52 -29.17
C ALA A 57 -6.49 -7.04 -27.73
N PRO A 58 -6.94 -6.31 -26.69
CA PRO A 58 -6.82 -6.78 -25.33
C PRO A 58 -7.52 -8.13 -25.27
N ARG A 59 -6.75 -9.22 -25.21
CA ARG A 59 -7.30 -10.55 -24.97
C ARG A 59 -7.76 -10.53 -23.53
N PHE A 60 -9.02 -10.13 -23.35
CA PHE A 60 -9.74 -10.31 -22.11
C PHE A 60 -9.85 -11.81 -21.90
N SER A 61 -8.83 -12.40 -21.27
CA SER A 61 -8.92 -13.73 -20.69
C SER A 61 -9.95 -13.59 -19.58
N MET A 62 -11.21 -13.92 -19.89
CA MET A 62 -12.29 -13.98 -18.91
C MET A 62 -12.00 -15.15 -17.96
N ARG A 63 -11.15 -14.93 -16.95
CA ARG A 63 -11.15 -15.80 -15.77
C ARG A 63 -12.26 -15.27 -14.87
N VAL A 64 -13.36 -16.00 -14.80
CA VAL A 64 -14.43 -15.72 -13.84
C VAL A 64 -13.88 -16.07 -12.47
N SER A 65 -13.35 -15.08 -11.75
CA SER A 65 -12.83 -15.26 -10.38
C SER A 65 -13.96 -15.77 -9.47
N SER A 66 -13.61 -16.64 -8.51
CA SER A 66 -14.49 -16.90 -7.37
C SER A 66 -14.82 -15.59 -6.64
N LYS A 67 -16.00 -15.54 -6.00
CA LYS A 67 -16.48 -14.37 -5.23
C LYS A 67 -15.53 -13.93 -4.12
N GLN A 68 -14.72 -14.85 -3.59
CA GLN A 68 -13.78 -14.62 -2.50
C GLN A 68 -12.35 -14.93 -2.96
N ALA A 69 -11.43 -14.00 -2.70
CA ALA A 69 -10.00 -14.21 -2.89
C ALA A 69 -9.33 -14.65 -1.58
N TYR A 70 -8.18 -15.31 -1.70
CA TYR A 70 -7.41 -15.82 -0.56
C TYR A 70 -5.94 -15.42 -0.67
N ILE A 71 -5.32 -15.00 0.43
CA ILE A 71 -3.91 -14.61 0.49
C ILE A 71 -3.06 -15.64 1.22
N CYS A 72 -1.91 -16.00 0.64
CA CYS A 72 -0.90 -16.83 1.29
C CYS A 72 -0.11 -15.99 2.31
N ARG A 73 -0.10 -16.41 3.59
CA ARG A 73 0.61 -15.68 4.66
C ARG A 73 2.14 -15.73 4.56
N ASP A 74 2.71 -16.67 3.82
CA ASP A 74 4.17 -16.82 3.70
C ASP A 74 4.79 -15.88 2.65
N CYS A 75 4.09 -15.70 1.53
CA CYS A 75 4.65 -15.01 0.37
C CYS A 75 3.73 -13.96 -0.27
N GLY A 76 2.52 -13.77 0.26
CA GLY A 76 1.57 -12.78 -0.22
C GLY A 76 0.91 -13.10 -1.56
N TYR A 77 1.01 -14.32 -2.10
CA TYR A 77 0.27 -14.73 -3.30
C TYR A 77 -1.24 -14.63 -3.08
N ILE A 78 -1.98 -14.11 -4.07
CA ILE A 78 -3.44 -14.06 -4.07
C ILE A 78 -3.98 -15.15 -4.99
N TYR A 79 -4.83 -15.98 -4.42
CA TYR A 79 -5.65 -16.94 -5.14
C TYR A 79 -6.99 -16.29 -5.50
N ASN A 80 -7.29 -16.25 -6.80
CA ASN A 80 -8.51 -15.68 -7.38
C ASN A 80 -8.95 -16.45 -8.64
N ASP A 81 -8.73 -17.76 -8.65
CA ASP A 81 -9.12 -18.61 -9.77
C ASP A 81 -10.62 -18.94 -9.77
N ARG A 82 -11.08 -19.61 -10.83
CA ARG A 82 -12.51 -19.95 -11.00
C ARG A 82 -13.01 -20.95 -9.97
N THR A 83 -12.13 -21.87 -9.56
CA THR A 83 -12.44 -22.87 -8.55
C THR A 83 -12.51 -22.19 -7.18
N PRO A 84 -13.62 -22.31 -6.42
CA PRO A 84 -13.67 -21.82 -5.05
C PRO A 84 -12.57 -22.47 -4.21
N PHE A 85 -11.94 -21.69 -3.33
CA PHE A 85 -10.79 -22.14 -2.52
C PHE A 85 -11.15 -23.31 -1.58
N GLU A 86 -12.40 -23.38 -1.14
CA GLU A 86 -12.93 -24.42 -0.27
C GLU A 86 -12.93 -25.78 -0.97
N LYS A 87 -13.16 -25.80 -2.28
CA LYS A 87 -13.21 -27.00 -3.12
C LYS A 87 -11.82 -27.47 -3.59
N LEU A 88 -10.75 -26.73 -3.27
CA LEU A 88 -9.40 -27.18 -3.60
C LEU A 88 -9.03 -28.42 -2.79
N PRO A 89 -8.25 -29.35 -3.34
CA PRO A 89 -7.74 -30.48 -2.58
C PRO A 89 -6.83 -30.00 -1.43
N ASP A 90 -6.73 -30.80 -0.36
CA ASP A 90 -5.88 -30.45 0.79
C ASP A 90 -4.39 -30.46 0.47
N ASN A 91 -4.01 -31.21 -0.58
CA ASN A 91 -2.66 -31.23 -1.16
C ASN A 91 -2.35 -30.01 -2.05
N TYR A 92 -3.17 -28.96 -2.01
CA TYR A 92 -2.87 -27.72 -2.70
C TYR A 92 -1.72 -26.97 -2.02
N PHE A 93 -0.73 -26.59 -2.82
CA PHE A 93 0.42 -25.79 -2.40
C PHE A 93 0.45 -24.45 -3.11
N CYS A 94 0.92 -23.42 -2.39
CA CYS A 94 1.11 -22.10 -2.97
C CYS A 94 2.12 -22.18 -4.13
N PRO A 95 1.77 -21.69 -5.34
CA PRO A 95 2.62 -21.84 -6.53
C PRO A 95 3.92 -21.03 -6.47
N VAL A 96 4.10 -20.19 -5.45
CA VAL A 96 5.28 -19.32 -5.34
C VAL A 96 6.21 -19.69 -4.19
N CYS A 97 5.70 -20.28 -3.12
CA CYS A 97 6.51 -20.63 -1.94
C CYS A 97 6.29 -22.04 -1.43
N ALA A 98 5.45 -22.84 -2.09
CA ALA A 98 5.09 -24.19 -1.67
C ALA A 98 4.48 -24.29 -0.26
N ALA A 99 3.97 -23.19 0.30
CA ALA A 99 3.23 -23.24 1.56
C ALA A 99 1.92 -24.05 1.41
N PRO A 100 1.54 -24.86 2.41
CA PRO A 100 0.32 -25.68 2.34
C PRO A 100 -0.96 -24.83 2.40
N LYS A 101 -2.08 -25.35 1.87
CA LYS A 101 -3.41 -24.71 1.85
C LYS A 101 -3.81 -24.04 3.18
N ARG A 102 -3.49 -24.66 4.32
CA ARG A 102 -3.78 -24.13 5.68
C ARG A 102 -3.16 -22.76 5.98
N ARG A 103 -2.15 -22.33 5.22
CA ARG A 103 -1.48 -21.02 5.38
C ARG A 103 -2.20 -19.88 4.66
N PHE A 104 -3.24 -20.17 3.88
CA PHE A 104 -4.05 -19.14 3.23
C PHE A 104 -5.11 -18.57 4.16
N ARG A 105 -5.49 -17.30 3.94
CA ARG A 105 -6.56 -16.61 4.67
C ARG A 105 -7.46 -15.84 3.70
N PRO A 106 -8.73 -15.58 4.04
CA PRO A 106 -9.59 -14.73 3.23
C PRO A 106 -8.96 -13.36 2.97
N TYR A 107 -9.03 -12.90 1.73
CA TYR A 107 -8.53 -11.61 1.26
C TYR A 107 -9.70 -10.84 0.65
N MET A 108 -10.08 -9.74 1.28
CA MET A 108 -11.23 -8.91 0.88
C MET A 108 -10.92 -7.72 -0.05
N PRO A 109 -9.67 -7.20 -0.18
CA PRO A 109 -9.41 -6.11 -1.11
C PRO A 109 -9.68 -6.50 -2.57
N ASP A 110 -10.01 -5.49 -3.39
CA ASP A 110 -10.25 -5.67 -4.82
C ASP A 110 -9.03 -6.26 -5.53
N VAL A 111 -9.29 -7.21 -6.44
CA VAL A 111 -8.26 -7.98 -7.11
C VAL A 111 -8.10 -7.48 -8.55
N SER A 112 -7.03 -6.73 -8.79
CA SER A 112 -6.66 -6.27 -10.13
C SER A 112 -5.95 -7.37 -10.95
N LYS A 113 -5.86 -7.17 -12.27
CA LYS A 113 -5.24 -8.13 -13.21
C LYS A 113 -3.78 -8.49 -12.86
N ASN A 114 -3.10 -7.62 -12.14
CA ASN A 114 -1.65 -7.65 -11.86
C ASN A 114 -1.35 -7.86 -10.37
N VAL A 115 -2.32 -8.37 -9.60
CA VAL A 115 -2.23 -8.49 -8.14
C VAL A 115 -1.07 -9.37 -7.64
N ASN A 116 -0.57 -10.24 -8.53
CA ASN A 116 0.47 -11.24 -8.24
C ASN A 116 1.82 -10.88 -8.85
N ASP A 117 1.98 -9.69 -9.45
CA ASP A 117 3.26 -9.22 -9.97
C ASP A 117 4.29 -9.11 -8.84
N LYS A 118 5.57 -9.36 -9.17
CA LYS A 118 6.64 -9.48 -8.16
C LYS A 118 6.79 -8.20 -7.32
N ASP A 119 6.67 -7.03 -7.96
CA ASP A 119 6.80 -5.74 -7.29
C ASP A 119 5.62 -5.47 -6.34
N VAL A 120 4.40 -5.74 -6.81
CA VAL A 120 3.16 -5.62 -6.01
C VAL A 120 3.22 -6.53 -4.78
N ARG A 121 3.68 -7.77 -4.96
CA ARG A 121 3.81 -8.73 -3.86
C ARG A 121 4.90 -8.36 -2.87
N LYS A 122 6.02 -7.81 -3.35
CA LYS A 122 7.10 -7.32 -2.49
C LYS A 122 6.61 -6.15 -1.63
N ALA A 123 5.88 -5.21 -2.23
CA ALA A 123 5.27 -4.10 -1.50
C ALA A 123 4.29 -4.60 -0.43
N ARG A 124 3.35 -5.49 -0.80
CA ARG A 124 2.40 -6.07 0.14
C ARG A 124 3.09 -6.85 1.27
N LYS A 125 4.15 -7.59 0.97
CA LYS A 125 4.91 -8.31 2.01
C LYS A 125 5.57 -7.33 2.99
N ALA A 126 6.09 -6.21 2.51
CA ALA A 126 6.65 -5.18 3.36
C ALA A 126 5.58 -4.55 4.27
N GLU A 127 4.37 -4.30 3.74
CA GLU A 127 3.23 -3.83 4.53
C GLU A 127 2.84 -4.84 5.61
N LEU A 128 2.62 -6.11 5.25
CA LEU A 128 2.31 -7.18 6.21
C LEU A 128 3.38 -7.32 7.31
N GLN A 129 4.66 -7.15 6.95
CA GLN A 129 5.76 -7.21 7.91
C GLN A 129 5.75 -6.00 8.87
N ARG A 130 5.40 -4.80 8.39
CA ARG A 130 5.23 -3.63 9.26
C ARG A 130 4.07 -3.82 10.21
N ASP A 131 2.94 -4.32 9.73
CA ASP A 131 1.76 -4.55 10.57
C ASP A 131 2.02 -5.60 11.65
N GLU A 132 2.78 -6.66 11.32
CA GLU A 132 3.23 -7.64 12.30
C GLU A 132 4.18 -7.02 13.33
N ALA A 133 5.12 -6.17 12.89
CA ALA A 133 6.05 -5.48 13.78
C ALA A 133 5.30 -4.53 14.72
N VAL A 134 4.33 -3.76 14.21
CA VAL A 134 3.46 -2.89 15.00
C VAL A 134 2.64 -3.72 15.98
N GLY A 135 2.04 -4.83 15.54
CA GLY A 135 1.27 -5.71 16.41
C GLY A 135 2.07 -6.31 17.56
N LYS A 136 3.36 -6.62 17.35
CA LYS A 136 4.28 -7.09 18.40
C LYS A 136 4.75 -5.97 19.32
N ALA A 137 5.00 -4.77 18.78
CA ALA A 137 5.49 -3.63 19.54
C ALA A 137 4.40 -2.97 20.40
N LEU A 138 3.15 -2.97 19.93
CA LEU A 138 2.03 -2.33 20.61
C LEU A 138 1.82 -2.79 22.07
N PRO A 139 1.74 -4.10 22.40
CA PRO A 139 1.59 -4.54 23.79
C PRO A 139 2.80 -4.19 24.66
N ILE A 140 4.01 -4.21 24.08
CA ILE A 140 5.24 -3.84 24.80
C ILE A 140 5.22 -2.34 25.13
N ALA A 141 4.86 -1.49 24.17
CA ALA A 141 4.74 -0.05 24.36
C ALA A 141 3.69 0.29 25.43
N ILE A 142 2.54 -0.41 25.43
CA ILE A 142 1.51 -0.26 26.46
C ILE A 142 2.08 -0.63 27.84
N ALA A 143 2.77 -1.76 27.98
CA ALA A 143 3.33 -2.19 29.25
C ALA A 143 4.37 -1.19 29.80
N VAL A 144 5.28 -0.72 28.95
CA VAL A 144 6.27 0.31 29.33
C VAL A 144 5.58 1.61 29.74
N GLY A 145 4.54 2.02 29.01
CA GLY A 145 3.74 3.20 29.36
C GLY A 145 3.09 3.08 30.74
N VAL A 146 2.50 1.92 31.07
CA VAL A 146 1.91 1.67 32.39
C VAL A 146 2.96 1.71 33.50
N LEU A 147 4.13 1.10 33.29
CA LEU A 147 5.22 1.13 34.28
C LEU A 147 5.74 2.55 34.53
N ALA A 148 5.91 3.34 33.46
CA ALA A 148 6.33 4.73 33.58
C ALA A 148 5.31 5.58 34.35
N LEU A 149 4.03 5.41 34.07
CA LEU A 149 2.95 6.10 34.79
C LEU A 149 2.91 5.68 36.27
N ALA A 150 3.07 4.39 36.58
CA ALA A 150 3.11 3.91 37.96
C ALA A 150 4.32 4.47 38.73
N ALA A 151 5.50 4.48 38.11
CA ALA A 151 6.70 5.07 38.71
C ALA A 151 6.53 6.58 38.97
N LEU A 152 5.94 7.30 38.01
CA LEU A 152 5.65 8.73 38.16
C LEU A 152 4.65 9.00 39.30
N TYR A 153 3.59 8.18 39.41
CA TYR A 153 2.63 8.26 40.50
C TYR A 153 3.29 8.08 41.87
N LEU A 154 4.12 7.05 42.02
CA LEU A 154 4.86 6.82 43.26
C LEU A 154 5.83 7.95 43.56
N TYR A 155 6.50 8.51 42.55
CA TYR A 155 7.42 9.64 42.74
C TYR A 155 6.70 10.88 43.28
N VAL A 156 5.59 11.29 42.65
CA VAL A 156 4.82 12.47 43.07
C VAL A 156 4.26 12.29 44.48
N ASN A 157 3.78 11.08 44.81
CA ASN A 157 3.22 10.80 46.14
C ASN A 157 4.26 10.68 47.25
N ASN A 158 5.53 10.38 46.92
CA ASN A 158 6.59 10.26 47.92
C ASN A 158 7.42 11.55 48.09
N VAL A 159 7.29 12.51 47.16
CA VAL A 159 7.98 13.82 47.21
C VAL A 159 7.10 14.94 47.77
N SER A 160 5.79 14.69 47.90
CA SER A 160 4.85 15.55 48.63
C SER A 160 4.88 15.25 50.12
#